data_AF-A0A9D0UMW2-F1
#
_entry.id   AF-A0A9D0UMW2-F1
#
_cell.length_a   1.000
_cell.length_b   1.000
_cell.length_c   1.000
_cell.angle_alpha   90.00
_cell.angle_beta   90.00
_cell.angle_gamma   90.00
#
_symmetry.space_group_name_H-M   'P 1'
#
loop_
_entity.id
_entity.type
_entity.pdbx_description
1 polymer ?
#
loop_
_entity_poly.entity_id
_entity_poly.type
_entity_poly.pdbx_seq_one_letter_code
_entity_poly.pdbx_strand_id
1 'polypeptide(L)'
;MSSAARQIAAIARLTVWESLSPRFVLLLAALLAAAFAVALFAGELAVTETRAVQTALLAAALRLGAVLLLGLWLISAVVREADDQVLAFLFALPLSRGAYCLGRLLGGAVVGLLVALPAGLVLLPFAPAPAVGLWAASLTLELWLTAAVALALGLAFLQITPAFIALLAFYLLGRALAAIELMAHSGLMEGGGWTRQVVVHLVDALALVLPDLSAYGRSEWLVYPGAGDSGMGALLTQTVLYLLLLGGVAVFDLYRKNF
;
A
#
# COMPACT_ATOMS: atom_id res chain seq x y z
N MET A 1 1.17 -29.37 13.35
CA MET A 1 0.75 -28.07 12.77
C MET A 1 -0.77 -28.08 12.66
N SER A 2 -1.45 -27.15 13.33
CA SER A 2 -2.93 -27.06 13.37
C SER A 2 -3.52 -27.05 11.96
N SER A 3 -4.71 -27.63 11.77
CA SER A 3 -5.44 -27.61 10.49
C SER A 3 -5.56 -26.19 9.93
N ALA A 4 -5.76 -25.19 10.80
CA ALA A 4 -5.85 -23.78 10.46
C ALA A 4 -4.57 -23.22 9.79
N ALA A 5 -3.38 -23.53 10.31
CA ALA A 5 -2.12 -23.04 9.72
C ALA A 5 -1.91 -23.55 8.28
N ARG A 6 -2.31 -24.81 8.01
CA ARG A 6 -2.26 -25.38 6.66
C ARG A 6 -3.27 -24.72 5.71
N GLN A 7 -4.48 -24.41 6.20
CA GLN A 7 -5.50 -23.70 5.42
C GLN A 7 -5.01 -22.28 5.04
N ILE A 8 -4.46 -21.54 6.02
CA ILE A 8 -3.90 -20.19 5.79
C ILE A 8 -2.80 -20.25 4.72
N ALA A 9 -1.84 -21.17 4.86
CA ALA A 9 -0.74 -21.31 3.91
C ALA A 9 -1.22 -21.71 2.50
N ALA A 10 -2.24 -22.57 2.40
CA ALA A 10 -2.83 -22.95 1.12
C ALA A 10 -3.49 -21.76 0.41
N ILE A 11 -4.29 -20.98 1.12
CA ILE A 11 -4.95 -19.77 0.58
C ILE A 11 -3.90 -18.75 0.15
N ALA A 12 -2.87 -18.52 0.98
CA ALA A 12 -1.77 -17.63 0.64
C ALA A 12 -1.02 -18.09 -0.62
N ARG A 13 -0.76 -19.39 -0.75
CA ARG A 13 -0.08 -19.95 -1.92
C ARG A 13 -0.93 -19.82 -3.20
N LEU A 14 -2.23 -20.10 -3.12
CA LEU A 14 -3.16 -19.92 -4.24
C LEU A 14 -3.22 -18.46 -4.67
N THR A 15 -3.29 -17.54 -3.70
CA THR A 15 -3.25 -16.10 -3.92
C THR A 15 -2.00 -15.68 -4.71
N VAL A 16 -0.83 -16.20 -4.34
CA VAL A 16 0.42 -15.91 -5.04
C VAL A 16 0.40 -16.49 -6.46
N TRP A 17 -0.06 -17.72 -6.64
CA TRP A 17 -0.17 -18.32 -7.97
C TRP A 17 -1.11 -17.55 -8.89
N GLU A 18 -2.25 -17.10 -8.37
CA GLU A 18 -3.20 -16.27 -9.10
C GLU A 18 -2.60 -14.92 -9.49
N SER A 19 -1.74 -14.35 -8.64
CA SER A 19 -1.02 -13.12 -8.95
C SER A 19 -0.01 -13.30 -10.09
N LEU A 20 0.59 -14.49 -10.23
CA LEU A 20 1.55 -14.78 -11.29
C LEU A 20 0.88 -15.04 -12.65
N SER A 21 -0.38 -14.64 -12.80
CA SER A 21 -1.06 -14.64 -14.10
C SER A 21 -0.29 -13.80 -15.14
N PRO A 22 -0.30 -14.21 -16.41
CA PRO A 22 0.45 -13.51 -17.47
C PRO A 22 0.00 -12.04 -17.61
N ARG A 23 -1.27 -11.73 -17.31
CA ARG A 23 -1.80 -10.37 -17.36
C ARG A 23 -1.20 -9.48 -16.27
N PHE A 24 -1.10 -9.97 -15.03
CA PHE A 24 -0.52 -9.20 -13.94
C PHE A 24 0.97 -8.97 -14.17
N VAL A 25 1.71 -10.00 -14.60
CA VAL A 25 3.13 -9.88 -14.94
C VAL A 25 3.34 -8.86 -16.08
N LEU A 26 2.48 -8.88 -17.10
CA LEU A 26 2.53 -7.92 -18.19
C LEU A 26 2.23 -6.49 -17.72
N LEU A 27 1.23 -6.31 -16.85
CA LEU A 27 0.91 -4.99 -16.27
C LEU A 27 2.05 -4.46 -15.40
N LEU A 28 2.69 -5.32 -14.61
CA LEU A 28 3.87 -4.96 -13.83
C LEU A 28 5.02 -4.55 -14.76
N ALA A 29 5.33 -5.35 -15.78
CA ALA A 29 6.38 -5.03 -16.74
C ALA A 29 6.10 -3.71 -17.48
N ALA A 30 4.85 -3.47 -17.90
CA ALA A 30 4.42 -2.23 -18.53
C ALA A 30 4.58 -1.03 -17.58
N LEU A 31 4.21 -1.18 -16.30
CA LEU A 31 4.41 -0.15 -15.28
C LEU A 31 5.89 0.20 -15.12
N LEU A 32 6.76 -0.81 -14.97
CA LEU A 32 8.20 -0.61 -14.81
C LEU A 32 8.80 0.09 -16.03
N ALA A 33 8.45 -0.36 -17.24
CA ALA A 33 8.93 0.24 -18.49
C ALA A 33 8.44 1.68 -18.66
N ALA A 34 7.16 1.96 -18.39
CA ALA A 34 6.59 3.29 -18.48
C ALA A 34 7.23 4.25 -17.46
N ALA A 35 7.37 3.82 -16.20
CA ALA A 35 7.99 4.64 -15.15
C ALA A 35 9.46 4.95 -15.49
N PHE A 36 10.21 3.96 -15.99
CA PHE A 36 11.59 4.14 -16.44
C PHE A 36 11.69 5.11 -17.62
N ALA A 37 10.81 4.98 -18.62
CA ALA A 37 10.78 5.87 -19.78
C ALA A 37 10.46 7.32 -19.39
N VAL A 38 9.48 7.54 -18.50
CA VAL A 38 9.14 8.87 -17.97
C VAL A 38 10.32 9.46 -17.21
N ALA A 39 11.02 8.66 -16.41
CA ALA A 39 12.20 9.13 -15.69
C ALA A 39 13.32 9.56 -16.65
N LEU A 40 13.64 8.75 -17.67
CA LEU A 40 14.64 9.13 -18.67
C LEU A 40 14.28 10.42 -19.40
N PHE A 41 13.04 10.54 -19.86
CA PHE A 41 12.54 11.74 -20.53
C PHE A 41 12.64 12.98 -19.63
N ALA A 42 12.27 12.87 -18.36
CA ALA A 42 12.39 13.96 -17.40
C ALA A 42 13.86 14.36 -17.15
N GLY A 43 14.79 13.41 -17.25
CA GLY A 43 16.22 13.71 -17.14
C GLY A 43 16.74 14.57 -18.29
N GLU A 44 16.29 14.33 -19.52
CA GLU A 44 16.67 15.14 -20.69
C GLU A 44 16.14 16.58 -20.60
N LEU A 45 15.01 16.79 -19.90
CA LEU A 45 14.43 18.12 -19.67
C LEU A 45 15.09 18.88 -18.51
N ALA A 46 15.82 18.19 -17.62
CA ALA A 46 16.39 18.79 -16.43
C ALA A 46 17.73 19.48 -16.75
N VAL A 47 17.72 20.81 -16.78
CA VAL A 47 18.91 21.65 -16.97
C VAL A 47 19.86 21.59 -15.76
N THR A 48 19.34 21.27 -14.57
CA THR A 48 20.09 21.14 -13.31
C THR A 48 19.73 19.86 -12.56
N GLU A 49 20.73 19.17 -12.02
CA GLU A 49 20.60 17.95 -11.19
C GLU A 49 19.77 16.79 -11.78
N THR A 50 20.09 16.42 -13.02
CA THR A 50 19.45 15.33 -13.79
C THR A 50 19.19 14.05 -12.97
N ARG A 51 20.18 13.56 -12.19
CA ARG A 51 20.03 12.31 -11.42
C ARG A 51 19.05 12.43 -10.24
N ALA A 52 19.02 13.57 -9.56
CA ALA A 52 18.09 13.76 -8.44
C ALA A 52 16.63 13.83 -8.93
N VAL A 53 16.41 14.51 -10.05
CA VAL A 53 15.07 14.58 -10.68
C VAL A 53 14.64 13.20 -11.19
N GLN A 54 15.52 12.47 -11.88
CA GLN A 54 15.24 11.11 -12.37
C GLN A 54 14.89 10.13 -11.25
N THR A 55 15.71 10.08 -10.19
CA THR A 55 15.48 9.19 -9.04
C THR A 55 14.17 9.49 -8.33
N ALA A 56 13.91 10.77 -8.03
CA ALA A 56 12.70 11.17 -7.33
C ALA A 56 11.44 10.87 -8.13
N LEU A 57 11.44 11.17 -9.44
CA LEU A 57 10.29 10.93 -10.31
C LEU A 57 10.05 9.44 -10.52
N LEU A 58 11.11 8.66 -10.78
CA LEU A 58 11.01 7.21 -10.92
C LEU A 58 10.46 6.57 -9.65
N ALA A 59 10.99 6.94 -8.49
CA ALA A 59 10.51 6.44 -7.20
C ALA A 59 9.05 6.80 -6.94
N ALA A 60 8.63 8.04 -7.25
CA ALA A 60 7.25 8.46 -7.10
C ALA A 60 6.29 7.69 -8.03
N ALA A 61 6.67 7.52 -9.30
CA ALA A 61 5.89 6.79 -10.29
C ALA A 61 5.75 5.30 -9.95
N LEU A 62 6.86 4.66 -9.55
CA LEU A 62 6.86 3.25 -9.13
C LEU A 62 6.02 3.03 -7.88
N ARG A 63 6.11 3.93 -6.89
CA ARG A 63 5.32 3.83 -5.66
C ARG A 63 3.83 3.91 -5.93
N LEU A 64 3.40 4.97 -6.64
CA LEU A 64 1.99 5.17 -6.99
C LEU A 64 1.48 4.01 -7.87
N GLY A 65 2.24 3.62 -8.88
CA GLY A 65 1.88 2.50 -9.75
C GLY A 65 1.76 1.16 -9.02
N ALA A 66 2.67 0.87 -8.09
CA ALA A 66 2.64 -0.37 -7.30
C ALA A 66 1.41 -0.45 -6.40
N VAL A 67 1.05 0.66 -5.75
CA VAL A 67 -0.17 0.77 -4.91
C VAL A 67 -1.43 0.57 -5.75
N LEU A 68 -1.52 1.24 -6.90
CA LEU A 68 -2.65 1.09 -7.82
C LEU A 68 -2.78 -0.35 -8.33
N LEU A 69 -1.68 -0.95 -8.77
CA LEU A 69 -1.65 -2.29 -9.34
C LEU A 69 -2.06 -3.34 -8.29
N LEU A 70 -1.43 -3.30 -7.11
CA LEU A 70 -1.72 -4.25 -6.04
C LEU A 70 -3.16 -4.09 -5.51
N GLY A 71 -3.57 -2.84 -5.26
CA GLY A 71 -4.89 -2.52 -4.76
C GLY A 71 -6.00 -2.96 -5.70
N LEU A 72 -5.89 -2.61 -6.98
CA LEU A 72 -6.87 -3.01 -7.99
C LEU A 72 -6.93 -4.52 -8.16
N TRP A 73 -5.78 -5.19 -8.24
CA TRP A 73 -5.71 -6.64 -8.37
C TRP A 73 -6.38 -7.34 -7.18
N LEU A 74 -6.05 -6.93 -5.95
CA LEU A 74 -6.56 -7.58 -4.74
C LEU A 74 -8.08 -7.38 -4.58
N ILE A 75 -8.56 -6.16 -4.82
CA ILE A 75 -10.01 -5.86 -4.80
C ILE A 75 -10.72 -6.69 -5.88
N SER A 76 -10.18 -6.71 -7.10
CA SER A 76 -10.80 -7.47 -8.20
C SER A 76 -10.83 -8.97 -7.91
N ALA A 77 -9.80 -9.51 -7.26
CA ALA A 77 -9.76 -10.92 -6.87
C ALA A 77 -10.84 -11.23 -5.83
N VAL A 78 -10.97 -10.41 -4.78
CA VAL A 78 -11.97 -10.59 -3.72
C VAL A 78 -13.40 -10.44 -4.24
N VAL A 79 -13.65 -9.43 -5.07
CA VAL A 79 -14.98 -9.21 -5.65
C VAL A 79 -15.34 -10.34 -6.60
N ARG A 80 -14.40 -10.81 -7.43
CA ARG A 80 -14.63 -11.97 -8.29
C ARG A 80 -14.93 -13.24 -7.47
N GLU A 81 -14.18 -13.49 -6.39
CA GLU A 81 -14.45 -14.63 -5.50
C GLU A 81 -15.86 -14.57 -4.87
N ALA A 82 -16.37 -13.36 -4.61
CA ALA A 82 -17.73 -13.16 -4.13
C ALA A 82 -18.79 -13.38 -5.22
N ASP A 83 -18.58 -12.81 -6.41
CA ASP A 83 -19.48 -12.93 -7.56
C ASP A 83 -19.62 -14.39 -8.03
N ASP A 84 -18.51 -15.13 -8.05
CA ASP A 84 -18.45 -16.54 -8.47
C ASP A 84 -19.00 -17.52 -7.40
N GLN A 85 -19.58 -17.03 -6.30
CA GLN A 85 -20.05 -17.83 -5.14
C GLN A 85 -18.97 -18.69 -4.48
N VAL A 86 -17.70 -18.44 -4.80
CA VAL A 86 -16.56 -19.17 -4.23
C VAL A 86 -16.47 -18.90 -2.72
N LEU A 87 -16.74 -17.68 -2.27
CA LEU A 87 -16.81 -17.36 -0.84
C LEU A 87 -17.86 -18.17 -0.09
N ALA A 88 -19.07 -18.30 -0.65
CA ALA A 88 -20.15 -19.09 -0.05
C ALA A 88 -19.77 -20.58 0.02
N PHE A 89 -19.19 -21.12 -1.06
CA PHE A 89 -18.71 -22.50 -1.10
C PHE A 89 -17.56 -22.76 -0.10
N LEU A 90 -16.61 -21.83 0.01
CA LEU A 90 -15.51 -21.93 0.97
C LEU A 90 -16.00 -21.90 2.42
N PHE A 91 -17.05 -21.13 2.73
CA PHE A 91 -17.62 -21.11 4.08
C PHE A 91 -18.59 -22.26 4.37
N ALA A 92 -19.05 -22.99 3.36
CA ALA A 92 -19.74 -24.27 3.55
C ALA A 92 -18.78 -25.39 3.99
N LEU A 93 -17.48 -25.25 3.70
CA LEU A 93 -16.42 -26.11 4.21
C LEU A 93 -16.04 -25.69 5.65
N PRO A 94 -15.35 -26.56 6.42
CA PRO A 94 -14.85 -26.23 7.77
C PRO A 94 -13.63 -25.28 7.71
N LEU A 95 -13.77 -24.16 7.01
CA LEU A 95 -12.80 -23.08 6.92
C LEU A 95 -13.25 -21.94 7.85
N SER A 96 -12.39 -21.61 8.81
CA SER A 96 -12.65 -20.45 9.66
C SER A 96 -12.51 -19.14 8.87
N ARG A 97 -13.45 -18.20 9.05
CA ARG A 97 -13.44 -16.89 8.38
C ARG A 97 -12.13 -16.12 8.63
N GLY A 98 -11.57 -16.25 9.85
CA GLY A 98 -10.27 -15.70 10.20
C GLY A 98 -9.10 -16.29 9.40
N ALA A 99 -9.12 -17.61 9.11
CA ALA A 99 -8.08 -18.24 8.29
C ALA A 99 -8.10 -17.75 6.85
N TYR A 100 -9.29 -17.45 6.29
CA TYR A 100 -9.42 -16.83 4.97
C TYR A 100 -8.79 -15.43 4.95
N CYS A 101 -9.18 -14.54 5.86
CA CYS A 101 -8.61 -13.18 5.95
C CYS A 101 -7.10 -13.20 6.10
N LEU A 102 -6.58 -13.98 7.06
CA LEU A 102 -5.14 -14.08 7.28
C LEU A 102 -4.40 -14.67 6.08
N GLY A 103 -4.98 -15.69 5.43
CA GLY A 103 -4.43 -16.27 4.21
C GLY A 103 -4.35 -15.25 3.07
N ARG A 104 -5.41 -14.45 2.86
CA ARG A 104 -5.43 -13.41 1.83
C ARG A 104 -4.50 -12.25 2.13
N LEU A 105 -4.39 -11.83 3.39
CA LEU A 105 -3.43 -10.81 3.82
C LEU A 105 -1.99 -11.27 3.61
N LEU A 106 -1.66 -12.50 4.01
CA LEU A 106 -0.31 -13.07 3.80
C LEU A 106 0.01 -13.22 2.31
N GLY A 107 -0.95 -13.70 1.52
CA GLY A 107 -0.81 -13.77 0.07
C GLY A 107 -0.57 -12.39 -0.54
N GLY A 108 -1.39 -11.40 -0.17
CA GLY A 108 -1.22 -10.00 -0.60
C GLY A 108 0.12 -9.40 -0.17
N ALA A 109 0.62 -9.73 1.02
CA ALA A 109 1.92 -9.29 1.51
C ALA A 109 3.08 -9.86 0.67
N VAL A 110 3.00 -11.14 0.29
CA VAL A 110 3.98 -11.77 -0.62
C VAL A 110 3.90 -11.12 -2.00
N VAL A 111 2.71 -10.85 -2.54
CA VAL A 111 2.56 -10.16 -3.83
C VAL A 111 3.13 -8.74 -3.75
N GLY A 112 2.89 -8.02 -2.65
CA GLY A 112 3.50 -6.71 -2.41
C GLY A 112 5.03 -6.77 -2.46
N LEU A 113 5.64 -7.78 -1.83
CA LEU A 113 7.08 -8.01 -1.92
C LEU A 113 7.54 -8.29 -3.37
N LEU A 114 6.80 -9.13 -4.10
CA LEU A 114 7.10 -9.46 -5.51
C LEU A 114 6.99 -8.24 -6.44
N VAL A 115 6.19 -7.23 -6.08
CA VAL A 115 6.11 -5.95 -6.81
C VAL A 115 7.21 -4.99 -6.37
N ALA A 116 7.51 -4.91 -5.08
CA ALA A 116 8.51 -4.00 -4.53
C ALA A 116 9.95 -4.34 -4.97
N LEU A 117 10.29 -5.63 -5.03
CA LEU A 117 11.61 -6.09 -5.45
C LEU A 117 12.02 -5.59 -6.85
N PRO A 118 11.25 -5.87 -7.94
CA PRO A 118 11.60 -5.38 -9.27
C PRO A 118 11.52 -3.86 -9.36
N ALA A 119 10.62 -3.19 -8.62
CA ALA A 119 10.61 -1.73 -8.56
C ALA A 119 11.92 -1.17 -7.97
N GLY A 120 12.45 -1.78 -6.91
CA GLY A 120 13.76 -1.44 -6.36
C GLY A 120 14.90 -1.71 -7.35
N LEU A 121 14.88 -2.85 -8.06
CA LEU A 121 15.92 -3.19 -9.04
C LEU A 121 16.04 -2.15 -10.17
N VAL A 122 14.92 -1.59 -10.63
CA VAL A 122 14.89 -0.55 -11.67
C VAL A 122 15.52 0.77 -11.19
N LEU A 123 15.63 1.00 -9.87
CA LEU A 123 16.26 2.19 -9.28
C LEU A 123 17.78 2.08 -9.12
N LEU A 124 18.36 0.88 -9.15
CA LEU A 124 19.81 0.66 -8.98
C LEU A 124 20.71 1.44 -9.95
N PRO A 125 20.33 1.70 -11.22
CA PRO A 125 21.15 2.52 -12.11
C PRO A 125 21.30 3.99 -11.65
N PHE A 126 20.37 4.47 -10.81
CA PHE A 126 20.26 5.90 -10.49
C PHE A 126 20.62 6.23 -9.03
N ALA A 127 20.61 5.25 -8.12
CA ALA A 127 20.81 5.46 -6.69
C ALA A 127 21.70 4.36 -6.06
N PRO A 128 22.40 4.66 -4.94
CA PRO A 128 23.26 3.69 -4.29
C PRO A 128 22.47 2.51 -3.70
N ALA A 129 23.01 1.30 -3.81
CA ALA A 129 22.39 0.04 -3.37
C ALA A 129 21.81 0.05 -1.94
N PRO A 130 22.48 0.58 -0.88
CA PRO A 130 21.91 0.60 0.47
C PRO A 130 20.65 1.47 0.56
N ALA A 131 20.62 2.62 -0.12
CA ALA A 131 19.46 3.51 -0.15
C ALA A 131 18.28 2.85 -0.89
N VAL A 132 18.56 2.17 -2.01
CA VAL A 132 17.55 1.40 -2.76
C VAL A 132 16.97 0.28 -1.91
N GLY A 133 17.79 -0.41 -1.11
CA GLY A 133 17.33 -1.44 -0.18
C GLY A 133 16.38 -0.91 0.88
N LEU A 134 16.72 0.21 1.52
CA LEU A 134 15.83 0.89 2.49
C LEU A 134 14.53 1.36 1.84
N TRP A 135 14.62 1.95 0.65
CA TRP A 135 13.46 2.40 -0.09
C TRP A 135 12.52 1.24 -0.45
N ALA A 136 13.06 0.14 -1.00
CA ALA A 136 12.28 -1.05 -1.34
C ALA A 136 11.67 -1.73 -0.11
N ALA A 137 12.38 -1.75 1.02
CA ALA A 137 11.84 -2.23 2.29
C ALA A 137 10.65 -1.37 2.75
N SER A 138 10.79 -0.04 2.71
CA SER A 138 9.70 0.87 3.07
C SER A 138 8.50 0.75 2.12
N LEU A 139 8.74 0.60 0.81
CA LEU A 139 7.69 0.34 -0.18
C LEU A 139 6.96 -0.97 0.12
N THR A 140 7.68 -2.02 0.53
CA THR A 140 7.08 -3.31 0.90
C THR A 140 6.09 -3.14 2.06
N LEU A 141 6.47 -2.40 3.10
CA LEU A 141 5.60 -2.13 4.24
C LEU A 141 4.36 -1.32 3.83
N GLU A 142 4.53 -0.32 2.97
CA GLU A 142 3.42 0.46 2.42
C GLU A 142 2.46 -0.40 1.59
N LEU A 143 2.99 -1.34 0.80
CA LEU A 143 2.18 -2.28 0.02
C LEU A 143 1.44 -3.27 0.93
N TRP A 144 2.00 -3.67 2.07
CA TRP A 144 1.29 -4.50 3.05
C TRP A 144 0.10 -3.76 3.66
N LEU A 145 0.26 -2.49 4.02
CA LEU A 145 -0.83 -1.64 4.48
C LEU A 145 -1.90 -1.48 3.40
N THR A 146 -1.48 -1.20 2.17
CA THR A 146 -2.37 -1.08 1.02
C THR A 146 -3.16 -2.37 0.80
N ALA A 147 -2.51 -3.54 0.89
CA ALA A 147 -3.18 -4.83 0.78
C ALA A 147 -4.22 -5.05 1.89
N ALA A 148 -3.94 -4.64 3.12
CA ALA A 148 -4.89 -4.76 4.22
C ALA A 148 -6.12 -3.86 4.03
N VAL A 149 -5.93 -2.62 3.61
CA VAL A 149 -7.03 -1.69 3.28
C VAL A 149 -7.83 -2.21 2.09
N ALA A 150 -7.15 -2.63 1.02
CA ALA A 150 -7.79 -3.16 -0.18
C ALA A 150 -8.62 -4.42 0.12
N LEU A 151 -8.14 -5.31 0.99
CA LEU A 151 -8.90 -6.47 1.44
C LEU A 151 -10.14 -6.05 2.25
N ALA A 152 -9.98 -5.15 3.23
CA ALA A 152 -11.09 -4.68 4.05
C ALA A 152 -12.18 -3.99 3.22
N LEU A 153 -11.80 -3.11 2.29
CA LEU A 153 -12.74 -2.40 1.42
C LEU A 153 -13.35 -3.32 0.36
N GLY A 154 -12.55 -4.22 -0.22
CA GLY A 154 -13.03 -5.22 -1.18
C GLY A 154 -14.09 -6.13 -0.56
N LEU A 155 -13.85 -6.58 0.68
CA LEU A 155 -14.82 -7.35 1.45
C LEU A 155 -16.02 -6.49 1.83
N ALA A 156 -15.85 -5.24 2.26
CA ALA A 156 -16.93 -4.37 2.70
C ALA A 156 -17.94 -4.06 1.59
N PHE A 157 -17.46 -3.66 0.41
CA PHE A 157 -18.31 -3.21 -0.69
C PHE A 157 -18.74 -4.33 -1.65
N LEU A 158 -17.93 -5.39 -1.82
CA LEU A 158 -18.14 -6.45 -2.82
C LEU A 158 -18.40 -5.91 -4.25
N GLN A 159 -17.90 -4.72 -4.54
CA GLN A 159 -18.00 -4.07 -5.84
C GLN A 159 -16.66 -3.39 -6.13
N ILE A 160 -16.13 -3.61 -7.34
CA ILE A 160 -14.77 -3.17 -7.69
C ILE A 160 -14.67 -1.64 -7.63
N THR A 161 -15.59 -0.93 -8.28
CA THR A 161 -15.54 0.53 -8.42
C THR A 161 -15.57 1.28 -7.09
N PRO A 162 -16.56 1.09 -6.19
CA PRO A 162 -16.58 1.85 -4.93
C PRO A 162 -15.44 1.44 -3.99
N ALA A 163 -15.04 0.16 -3.95
CA ALA A 163 -13.90 -0.27 -3.15
C ALA A 163 -12.59 0.38 -3.61
N PHE A 164 -12.38 0.46 -4.93
CA PHE A 164 -11.17 1.05 -5.48
C PHE A 164 -11.13 2.56 -5.29
N ILE A 165 -12.25 3.28 -5.50
CA ILE A 165 -12.32 4.72 -5.22
C ILE A 165 -12.06 5.01 -3.74
N ALA A 166 -12.64 4.22 -2.83
CA ALA A 166 -12.39 4.35 -1.40
C ALA A 166 -10.92 4.09 -1.04
N LEU A 167 -10.27 3.11 -1.67
CA LEU A 167 -8.84 2.84 -1.50
C LEU A 167 -8.00 4.05 -1.96
N LEU A 168 -8.31 4.63 -3.12
CA LEU A 168 -7.60 5.82 -3.63
C LEU A 168 -7.78 7.01 -2.70
N ALA A 169 -9.00 7.27 -2.23
CA ALA A 169 -9.28 8.34 -1.29
C ALA A 169 -8.51 8.16 0.01
N PHE A 170 -8.51 6.94 0.57
CA PHE A 170 -7.74 6.61 1.76
C PHE A 170 -6.23 6.82 1.55
N TYR A 171 -5.68 6.33 0.45
CA TYR A 171 -4.26 6.44 0.14
C TYR A 171 -3.82 7.89 -0.07
N LEU A 172 -4.57 8.66 -0.85
CA LEU A 172 -4.27 10.07 -1.10
C LEU A 172 -4.38 10.89 0.19
N LEU A 173 -5.41 10.63 1.01
CA LEU A 173 -5.59 11.33 2.28
C LEU A 173 -4.45 11.01 3.26
N GLY A 174 -4.10 9.74 3.43
CA GLY A 174 -3.01 9.32 4.33
C GLY A 174 -1.64 9.88 3.91
N ARG A 175 -1.44 10.15 2.62
CA ARG A 175 -0.20 10.76 2.10
C ARG A 175 -0.21 12.29 2.15
N ALA A 176 -1.38 12.92 2.02
CA ALA A 176 -1.53 14.37 2.14
C ALA A 176 -1.57 14.85 3.60
N LEU A 177 -1.88 13.96 4.54
CA LEU A 177 -2.08 14.28 5.95
C LEU A 177 -0.91 15.02 6.59
N ALA A 178 0.34 14.59 6.36
CA ALA A 178 1.52 15.27 6.91
C ALA A 178 1.66 16.72 6.42
N ALA A 179 1.32 16.99 5.15
CA ALA A 179 1.32 18.35 4.62
C ALA A 179 0.19 19.18 5.23
N ILE A 180 -1.00 18.60 5.38
CA ILE A 180 -2.16 19.24 6.02
C ILE A 180 -1.86 19.57 7.49
N GLU A 181 -1.21 18.67 8.21
CA GLU A 181 -0.80 18.83 9.61
C GLU A 181 0.22 19.97 9.75
N LEU A 182 1.24 20.03 8.90
CA LEU A 182 2.19 21.13 8.87
C LEU A 182 1.50 22.47 8.57
N MET A 183 0.55 22.50 7.63
CA MET A 183 -0.22 23.70 7.31
C MET A 183 -1.12 24.13 8.48
N ALA A 184 -1.77 23.19 9.18
CA ALA A 184 -2.63 23.47 10.31
C ALA A 184 -1.84 24.05 11.52
N HIS A 185 -0.62 23.56 11.72
CA HIS A 185 0.24 23.97 12.83
C HIS A 185 1.10 25.21 12.53
N SER A 186 1.43 25.49 11.27
CA SER A 186 2.35 26.58 10.87
C SER A 186 1.84 28.01 11.09
N GLY A 187 0.65 28.20 11.65
CA GLY A 187 0.19 29.51 12.14
C GLY A 187 -0.09 30.57 11.09
N LEU A 188 -0.06 30.23 9.80
CA LEU A 188 -0.32 31.12 8.67
C LEU A 188 -1.80 31.52 8.52
N MET A 189 -2.71 30.95 9.32
CA MET A 189 -4.11 31.36 9.36
C MET A 189 -4.30 32.51 10.34
N GLU A 190 -4.33 33.75 9.84
CA GLU A 190 -4.57 34.99 10.61
C GLU A 190 -6.02 35.16 11.15
N GLY A 191 -6.81 34.08 11.25
CA GLY A 191 -8.21 34.11 11.70
C GLY A 191 -8.42 33.54 13.12
N GLY A 192 -9.28 34.19 13.91
CA GLY A 192 -9.52 33.96 15.34
C GLY A 192 -9.72 32.51 15.84
N GLY A 193 -9.38 32.31 17.12
CA GLY A 193 -8.90 31.05 17.69
C GLY A 193 -9.83 29.84 17.82
N TRP A 194 -11.15 29.96 17.61
CA TRP A 194 -12.06 28.81 17.78
C TRP A 194 -12.15 27.91 16.56
N THR A 195 -12.36 28.47 15.36
CA THR A 195 -12.39 27.70 14.10
C THR A 195 -11.05 26.99 13.86
N ARG A 196 -9.93 27.66 14.20
CA ARG A 196 -8.60 27.07 14.12
C ARG A 196 -8.43 25.86 15.06
N GLN A 197 -8.89 25.96 16.31
CA GLN A 197 -8.84 24.83 17.24
C GLN A 197 -9.65 23.64 16.75
N VAL A 198 -10.85 23.87 16.20
CA VAL A 198 -11.67 22.79 15.63
C VAL A 198 -10.95 22.12 14.46
N VAL A 199 -10.34 22.89 13.55
CA VAL A 199 -9.59 22.34 12.41
C VAL A 199 -8.39 21.52 12.89
N VAL A 200 -7.59 22.03 13.85
CA VAL A 200 -6.44 21.30 14.40
C VAL A 200 -6.88 20.00 15.04
N HIS A 201 -7.91 20.02 15.90
CA HIS A 201 -8.41 18.80 16.54
C HIS A 201 -8.95 17.77 15.54
N LEU A 202 -9.58 18.22 14.45
CA LEU A 202 -10.08 17.33 13.41
C LEU A 202 -8.92 16.69 12.63
N VAL A 203 -7.86 17.47 12.34
CA VAL A 203 -6.64 16.96 11.70
C VAL A 203 -5.92 15.97 12.62
N ASP A 204 -5.77 16.28 13.92
CA ASP A 204 -5.16 15.37 14.90
C ASP A 204 -5.96 14.06 15.04
N ALA A 205 -7.29 14.15 15.06
CA ALA A 205 -8.16 12.99 15.08
C ALA A 205 -8.00 12.13 13.82
N LEU A 206 -7.89 12.75 12.64
CA LEU A 206 -7.59 12.06 11.40
C LEU A 206 -6.20 11.42 11.44
N ALA A 207 -5.19 12.08 12.01
CA ALA A 207 -3.83 11.56 12.14
C ALA A 207 -3.71 10.36 13.10
N LEU A 208 -4.62 10.24 14.06
CA LEU A 208 -4.72 9.05 14.90
C LEU A 208 -5.36 7.85 14.15
N VAL A 209 -6.29 8.12 13.23
CA VAL A 209 -7.02 7.07 12.51
C VAL A 209 -6.28 6.62 11.25
N LEU A 210 -5.61 7.52 10.55
CA LEU A 210 -4.92 7.24 9.28
C LEU A 210 -3.43 7.02 9.52
N PRO A 211 -2.83 5.97 8.92
CA PRO A 211 -1.39 5.83 8.91
C PRO A 211 -0.77 7.01 8.14
N ASP A 212 0.28 7.62 8.69
CA ASP A 212 1.13 8.54 7.95
C ASP A 212 1.87 7.79 6.82
N LEU A 213 1.26 7.78 5.63
CA LEU A 213 1.83 7.15 4.44
C LEU A 213 2.94 8.00 3.82
N SER A 214 3.06 9.28 4.19
CA SER A 214 4.10 10.17 3.67
C SER A 214 5.51 9.77 4.12
N ALA A 215 5.60 9.09 5.27
CA ALA A 215 6.84 8.54 5.80
C ALA A 215 7.39 7.35 4.99
N TYR A 216 6.55 6.68 4.20
CA TYR A 216 6.93 5.50 3.42
C TYR A 216 7.45 5.87 2.03
N GLY A 217 8.53 5.20 1.62
CA GLY A 217 9.10 5.31 0.28
C GLY A 217 9.68 6.69 -0.03
N ARG A 218 10.15 7.47 0.96
CA ARG A 218 10.66 8.83 0.75
C ARG A 218 11.78 8.86 -0.30
N SER A 219 11.63 9.71 -1.31
CA SER A 219 12.65 9.90 -2.36
C SER A 219 13.92 10.54 -1.81
N GLU A 220 13.83 11.27 -0.71
CA GLU A 220 14.97 11.87 -0.01
C GLU A 220 16.02 10.84 0.38
N TRP A 221 15.62 9.62 0.75
CA TRP A 221 16.56 8.56 1.12
C TRP A 221 17.40 8.08 -0.06
N LEU A 222 16.87 8.22 -1.29
CA LEU A 222 17.57 7.85 -2.52
C LEU A 222 18.53 8.96 -3.00
N VAL A 223 18.17 10.22 -2.75
CA VAL A 223 18.93 11.39 -3.20
C VAL A 223 20.04 11.76 -2.20
N TYR A 224 19.77 11.64 -0.90
CA TYR A 224 20.68 12.04 0.18
C TYR A 224 21.11 10.82 1.04
N PRO A 225 22.31 10.26 0.80
CA PRO A 225 22.84 9.16 1.60
C PRO A 225 23.00 9.58 3.07
N GLY A 226 22.41 8.80 3.99
CA GLY A 226 22.48 9.05 5.45
C GLY A 226 21.18 9.59 6.08
N ALA A 227 20.19 9.99 5.28
CA ALA A 227 18.89 10.46 5.79
C ALA A 227 17.95 9.32 6.27
N GLY A 228 18.28 8.05 5.98
CA GLY A 228 17.36 6.91 6.11
C GLY A 228 17.49 6.03 7.36
N ASP A 229 18.56 6.18 8.16
CA ASP A 229 18.92 5.17 9.16
C ASP A 229 18.09 5.21 10.46
N SER A 230 17.38 6.30 10.75
CA SER A 230 16.67 6.50 12.04
C SER A 230 15.16 6.22 12.02
N GLY A 231 14.55 5.92 10.87
CA GLY A 231 13.08 5.87 10.72
C GLY A 231 12.44 4.48 10.59
N MET A 232 13.20 3.44 10.23
CA MET A 232 12.63 2.16 9.81
C MET A 232 11.88 1.42 10.94
N GLY A 233 12.37 1.53 12.18
CA GLY A 233 11.71 0.92 13.34
C GLY A 233 10.31 1.48 13.62
N ALA A 234 10.13 2.80 13.43
CA ALA A 234 8.83 3.44 13.56
C ALA A 234 7.87 2.98 12.47
N LEU A 235 8.34 2.91 11.21
CA LEU A 235 7.54 2.40 10.08
C LEU A 235 7.10 0.96 10.31
N LEU A 236 7.99 0.08 10.78
CA LEU A 236 7.64 -1.30 11.10
C LEU A 236 6.57 -1.39 12.19
N THR A 237 6.73 -0.62 13.27
CA THR A 237 5.78 -0.60 14.39
C THR A 237 4.40 -0.16 13.93
N GLN A 238 4.34 0.93 13.16
CA GLN A 238 3.10 1.44 12.58
C GLN A 238 2.48 0.42 11.63
N THR A 239 3.27 -0.21 10.76
CA THR A 239 2.79 -1.25 9.83
C THR A 239 2.14 -2.39 10.58
N VAL A 240 2.80 -2.94 11.61
CA VAL A 240 2.27 -4.04 12.42
C VAL A 240 0.96 -3.65 13.10
N LEU A 241 0.90 -2.46 13.71
CA LEU A 241 -0.30 -1.98 14.41
C LEU A 241 -1.49 -1.85 13.46
N TYR A 242 -1.29 -1.21 12.30
CA TYR A 242 -2.36 -1.04 11.32
C TYR A 242 -2.74 -2.34 10.61
N LEU A 243 -1.81 -3.27 10.38
CA LEU A 243 -2.13 -4.61 9.87
C LEU A 243 -3.03 -5.38 10.83
N LEU A 244 -2.77 -5.31 12.14
CA LEU A 244 -3.61 -5.93 13.16
C LEU A 244 -5.00 -5.28 13.20
N LEU A 245 -5.06 -3.95 13.18
CA LEU A 245 -6.31 -3.20 13.22
C LEU A 245 -7.17 -3.47 11.98
N LEU A 246 -6.61 -3.30 10.78
CA LEU A 246 -7.31 -3.51 9.52
C LEU A 246 -7.67 -4.98 9.29
N GLY A 247 -6.77 -5.90 9.68
CA GLY A 247 -7.06 -7.33 9.68
C GLY A 247 -8.22 -7.69 10.59
N GLY A 248 -8.28 -7.10 11.79
CA GLY A 248 -9.39 -7.24 12.72
C GLY A 248 -10.72 -6.72 12.14
N VAL A 249 -10.70 -5.54 11.50
CA VAL A 249 -11.87 -4.96 10.81
C VAL A 249 -12.37 -5.89 9.70
N ALA A 250 -11.48 -6.40 8.85
CA ALA A 250 -11.84 -7.31 7.76
C ALA A 250 -12.47 -8.60 8.28
N VAL A 251 -11.92 -9.17 9.36
CA VAL A 251 -12.48 -10.36 10.01
C VAL A 251 -13.85 -10.06 10.59
N PHE A 252 -14.01 -8.94 11.31
CA PHE A 252 -15.28 -8.54 11.90
C PHE A 252 -16.37 -8.32 10.84
N ASP A 253 -16.04 -7.64 9.73
CA ASP A 253 -16.97 -7.45 8.61
C ASP A 253 -17.40 -8.79 8.00
N LEU A 254 -16.47 -9.72 7.81
CA LEU A 254 -16.79 -11.08 7.35
C LEU A 254 -17.72 -11.82 8.31
N TYR A 255 -17.57 -11.67 9.63
CA TYR A 255 -18.46 -12.33 10.60
C TYR A 255 -19.86 -11.74 10.60
N ARG A 256 -20.01 -10.44 10.30
CA ARG A 256 -21.31 -9.79 10.20
C ARG A 256 -22.11 -10.23 8.96
N LYS A 257 -21.42 -10.62 7.89
CA LYS A 257 -22.07 -11.03 6.64
C LYS A 257 -22.55 -12.49 6.75
N ASN A 258 -23.86 -12.66 6.55
CA ASN A 258 -24.47 -13.98 6.41
C ASN A 258 -24.40 -14.35 4.92
N PHE A 259 -23.40 -15.15 4.57
CA PHE A 259 -23.36 -15.88 3.31
C PHE A 259 -24.17 -17.17 3.45
#